data_AF-A0A7C2SHU9-F1
#
_entry.id   AF-A0A7C2SHU9-F1
#
_cell.length_a   1.000
_cell.length_b   1.000
_cell.length_c   1.000
_cell.angle_alpha   90.00
_cell.angle_beta   90.00
_cell.angle_gamma   90.00
#
_symmetry.space_group_name_H-M   'P 1'
#
loop_
_entity.id
_entity.type
_entity.pdbx_description
1 polymer ?
#
loop_
_entity_poly.entity_id
_entity_poly.type
_entity_poly.pdbx_seq_one_letter_code
_entity_poly.pdbx_strand_id
1 'polypeptide(L)'
;MQLVAGLCILLFVGVGTAVGFRMLWFARQRGGLPEWIMGSGLVLICTVGHPLGQVSGIGKGTVAEVHLPLWALATLLTQAGVACMWLFTAHVFRPRVGWAHALCASGIGVLLTSFAGSGLALLTAPPEASTHAVTRAWMLFGMIGYAGGFFWTAVEGMRQYRMALRRLALGLADPVVANRFFLWGLFGLFATAINLASVVGLVLGLPSYSLLTLLPMGTLGAGGAFVMYLAFFPPAWYLGWVRGAAHA
;
A
#
# COMPACT_ATOMS: atom_id res chain seq x y z
N MET A 1 8.12 3.99 -23.24
CA MET A 1 8.20 3.13 -22.04
C MET A 1 8.06 3.92 -20.74
N GLN A 2 8.85 4.97 -20.48
CA GLN A 2 8.67 5.84 -19.29
C GLN A 2 7.25 6.43 -19.18
N LEU A 3 6.65 6.80 -20.33
CA LEU A 3 5.26 7.25 -20.40
C LEU A 3 4.28 6.21 -19.83
N VAL A 4 4.47 4.92 -20.14
CA VAL A 4 3.59 3.83 -19.67
C VAL A 4 3.70 3.68 -18.16
N ALA A 5 4.92 3.66 -17.62
CA ALA A 5 5.12 3.62 -16.17
C ALA A 5 4.52 4.83 -15.46
N GLY A 6 4.71 6.04 -16.03
CA GLY A 6 4.10 7.27 -15.51
C GLY A 6 2.57 7.20 -15.50
N LEU A 7 1.95 6.74 -16.58
CA LEU A 7 0.50 6.54 -16.66
C LEU A 7 -0.01 5.52 -15.64
N CYS A 8 0.72 4.41 -15.45
CA CYS A 8 0.37 3.42 -14.43
C CYS A 8 0.43 3.99 -13.00
N ILE A 9 1.46 4.80 -12.69
CA ILE A 9 1.58 5.48 -11.40
C ILE A 9 0.44 6.48 -11.20
N LEU A 10 0.14 7.28 -12.22
CA LEU A 10 -0.98 8.24 -12.18
C LEU A 10 -2.33 7.55 -12.01
N LEU A 11 -2.54 6.40 -12.67
CA LEU A 11 -3.74 5.58 -12.49
C LEU A 11 -3.84 5.07 -11.05
N PHE A 12 -2.74 4.53 -10.50
CA PHE A 12 -2.70 4.06 -9.12
C PHE A 12 -3.00 5.18 -8.12
N VAL A 13 -2.35 6.33 -8.28
CA VAL A 13 -2.58 7.53 -7.45
C VAL A 13 -4.04 7.97 -7.56
N GLY A 14 -4.56 8.15 -8.77
CA GLY A 14 -5.92 8.62 -9.00
C GLY A 14 -6.98 7.70 -8.41
N VAL A 15 -6.87 6.39 -8.64
CA VAL A 15 -7.80 5.40 -8.09
C VAL A 15 -7.66 5.31 -6.56
N GLY A 16 -6.45 5.28 -6.02
CA GLY A 16 -6.20 5.27 -4.58
C GLY A 16 -6.77 6.48 -3.88
N THR A 17 -6.59 7.68 -4.45
CA THR A 17 -7.18 8.92 -3.96
C THR A 17 -8.70 8.88 -4.00
N ALA A 18 -9.31 8.46 -5.11
CA ALA A 18 -10.77 8.38 -5.24
C ALA A 18 -11.41 7.39 -4.23
N VAL A 19 -10.80 6.21 -4.07
CA VAL A 19 -11.23 5.21 -3.08
C VAL A 19 -11.03 5.76 -1.66
N GLY A 20 -9.89 6.36 -1.36
CA GLY A 20 -9.59 6.95 -0.06
C GLY A 20 -10.62 7.99 0.37
N PHE A 21 -10.91 8.97 -0.48
CA PHE A 21 -11.92 9.99 -0.20
C PHE A 21 -13.33 9.42 -0.04
N ARG A 22 -13.72 8.43 -0.86
CA ARG A 22 -15.02 7.76 -0.71
C ARG A 22 -15.13 7.03 0.64
N MET A 23 -14.08 6.37 1.08
CA MET A 23 -14.07 5.69 2.38
C MET A 23 -14.19 6.69 3.52
N LEU A 24 -13.45 7.81 3.48
CA LEU A 24 -13.59 8.89 4.45
C LEU A 24 -15.01 9.47 4.46
N TRP A 25 -15.61 9.66 3.29
CA TRP A 25 -16.98 10.11 3.16
C TRP A 25 -17.97 9.14 3.82
N PHE A 26 -17.84 7.83 3.56
CA PHE A 26 -18.69 6.82 4.21
C PHE A 26 -18.44 6.73 5.72
N ALA A 27 -17.19 6.86 6.14
CA ALA A 27 -16.83 6.87 7.55
C ALA A 27 -17.49 8.04 8.29
N ARG A 28 -17.57 9.22 7.65
CA ARG A 28 -18.31 10.38 8.17
C ARG A 28 -19.82 10.12 8.24
N GLN A 29 -20.39 9.42 7.26
CA GLN A 29 -21.84 9.14 7.24
C GLN A 29 -22.27 8.05 8.23
N ARG A 30 -21.44 7.02 8.44
CA ARG A 30 -21.80 5.81 9.19
C ARG A 30 -21.07 5.64 10.51
N GLY A 31 -20.12 6.53 10.84
CA GLY A 31 -19.33 6.46 12.07
C GLY A 31 -18.37 5.28 12.14
N GLY A 32 -18.03 4.66 10.99
CA GLY A 32 -17.20 3.47 10.94
C GLY A 32 -15.71 3.79 11.09
N LEU A 33 -15.10 3.29 12.18
CA LEU A 33 -13.66 3.40 12.40
C LEU A 33 -12.82 2.69 11.30
N PRO A 34 -13.17 1.49 10.80
CA PRO A 34 -12.41 0.83 9.74
C PRO A 34 -12.30 1.67 8.46
N GLU A 35 -13.41 2.28 8.04
CA GLU A 35 -13.46 3.14 6.86
C GLU A 35 -12.62 4.41 7.04
N TRP A 36 -12.61 4.99 8.25
CA TRP A 36 -11.75 6.11 8.60
C TRP A 36 -10.27 5.74 8.49
N ILE A 37 -9.87 4.63 9.09
CA ILE A 37 -8.47 4.18 9.10
C ILE A 37 -8.01 3.90 7.65
N MET A 38 -8.76 3.09 6.90
CA MET A 38 -8.39 2.71 5.54
C MET A 38 -8.40 3.90 4.59
N GLY A 39 -9.44 4.75 4.66
CA GLY A 39 -9.56 5.95 3.84
C GLY A 39 -8.43 6.94 4.09
N SER A 40 -8.09 7.17 5.36
CA SER A 40 -6.94 8.02 5.74
C SER A 40 -5.65 7.46 5.18
N GLY A 41 -5.44 6.14 5.30
CA GLY A 41 -4.22 5.50 4.81
C GLY A 41 -4.03 5.66 3.30
N LEU A 42 -5.09 5.46 2.52
CA LEU A 42 -5.04 5.65 1.07
C LEU A 42 -4.80 7.10 0.67
N VAL A 43 -5.44 8.08 1.33
CA VAL A 43 -5.22 9.50 1.04
C VAL A 43 -3.79 9.93 1.40
N LEU A 44 -3.30 9.51 2.57
CA LEU A 44 -1.94 9.83 3.01
C LEU A 44 -0.87 9.24 2.08
N ILE A 45 -1.05 7.99 1.62
CA ILE A 45 -0.10 7.36 0.68
C ILE A 45 -0.23 7.95 -0.73
N CYS A 46 -1.43 7.91 -1.31
CA CYS A 46 -1.61 8.13 -2.75
C CYS A 46 -1.69 9.62 -3.09
N THR A 47 -2.45 10.40 -2.32
CA THR A 47 -2.75 11.80 -2.65
C THR A 47 -1.59 12.72 -2.29
N VAL A 48 -0.94 12.50 -1.14
CA VAL A 48 0.03 13.46 -0.59
C VAL A 48 1.42 12.86 -0.48
N GLY A 49 1.59 11.74 0.23
CA GLY A 49 2.90 11.17 0.53
C GLY A 49 3.70 10.82 -0.72
N HIS A 50 3.12 10.05 -1.65
CA HIS A 50 3.84 9.63 -2.85
C HIS A 50 4.22 10.79 -3.79
N PRO A 51 3.32 11.72 -4.17
CA PRO A 51 3.68 12.87 -4.99
C PRO A 51 4.76 13.77 -4.36
N LEU A 52 4.65 14.08 -3.06
CA LEU A 52 5.67 14.88 -2.37
C LEU A 52 7.02 14.16 -2.36
N GLY A 53 7.02 12.83 -2.22
CA GLY A 53 8.23 12.02 -2.29
C GLY A 53 8.94 12.15 -3.64
N GLN A 54 8.18 12.13 -4.75
CA GLN A 54 8.73 12.31 -6.10
C GLN A 54 9.32 13.70 -6.32
N VAL A 55 8.71 14.74 -5.75
CA VAL A 55 9.17 16.13 -5.86
C VAL A 55 10.37 16.40 -4.94
N SER A 56 10.52 15.68 -3.83
CA SER A 56 11.61 15.88 -2.86
C SER A 56 13.03 15.63 -3.39
N GLY A 57 13.17 14.96 -4.54
CA GLY A 57 14.46 14.66 -5.16
C GLY A 57 15.15 13.40 -4.60
N ILE A 58 14.60 12.76 -3.57
CA ILE A 58 15.19 11.55 -2.97
C ILE A 58 15.43 10.44 -4.03
N GLY A 59 16.63 9.87 -4.03
CA GLY A 59 17.01 8.78 -4.94
C GLY A 59 17.31 9.21 -6.38
N LYS A 60 17.28 10.51 -6.71
CA LYS A 60 17.62 11.04 -8.05
C LYS A 60 19.08 11.51 -8.16
N GLY A 61 19.72 11.84 -7.04
CA GLY A 61 21.10 12.31 -7.04
C GLY A 61 21.73 12.40 -5.65
N THR A 62 22.41 13.49 -5.36
CA THR A 62 23.22 13.67 -4.14
C THR A 62 22.39 14.17 -2.95
N VAL A 63 22.94 14.11 -1.74
CA VAL A 63 22.26 14.57 -0.52
C VAL A 63 21.93 16.07 -0.59
N ALA A 64 22.82 16.86 -1.18
CA ALA A 64 22.63 18.30 -1.37
C ALA A 64 21.41 18.67 -2.23
N GLU A 65 21.01 17.77 -3.15
CA GLU A 65 19.89 17.99 -4.07
C GLU A 65 18.53 17.63 -3.46
N VAL A 66 18.52 16.99 -2.27
CA VAL A 66 17.28 16.58 -1.61
C VAL A 66 16.69 17.73 -0.83
N HIS A 67 15.43 18.03 -1.09
CA HIS A 67 14.66 18.94 -0.25
C HIS A 67 14.24 18.23 1.05
N LEU A 68 15.14 18.17 2.04
CA LEU A 68 14.99 17.37 3.26
C LEU A 68 13.65 17.55 4.01
N PRO A 69 13.11 18.78 4.23
CA PRO A 69 11.81 18.93 4.87
C PRO A 69 10.65 18.28 4.09
N LEU A 70 10.71 18.36 2.76
CA LEU A 70 9.70 17.82 1.86
C LEU A 70 9.77 16.30 1.82
N TRP A 71 10.99 15.75 1.77
CA TRP A 71 11.23 14.31 1.90
C TRP A 71 10.73 13.76 3.24
N ALA A 72 11.05 14.44 4.35
CA ALA A 72 10.65 14.02 5.68
C ALA A 72 9.13 13.99 5.82
N LEU A 73 8.45 15.06 5.39
CA LEU A 73 6.99 15.13 5.36
C LEU A 73 6.38 14.04 4.48
N ALA A 74 6.88 13.86 3.25
CA ALA A 74 6.41 12.83 2.33
C ALA A 74 6.54 11.43 2.92
N THR A 75 7.68 11.14 3.54
CA THR A 75 7.97 9.83 4.15
C THR A 75 7.09 9.59 5.37
N LEU A 76 6.93 10.58 6.26
CA LEU A 76 6.03 10.48 7.41
C LEU A 76 4.58 10.23 7.00
N LEU A 77 4.07 10.98 6.02
CA LEU A 77 2.70 10.78 5.52
C LEU A 77 2.52 9.39 4.90
N THR A 78 3.49 8.95 4.09
CA THR A 78 3.45 7.61 3.49
C THR A 78 3.48 6.52 4.56
N GLN A 79 4.37 6.62 5.54
CA GLN A 79 4.47 5.65 6.63
C GLN A 79 3.25 5.66 7.53
N ALA A 80 2.71 6.83 7.87
CA ALA A 80 1.46 6.95 8.61
C ALA A 80 0.32 6.25 7.85
N GLY A 81 0.25 6.40 6.53
CA GLY A 81 -0.77 5.71 5.75
C GLY A 81 -0.58 4.19 5.69
N VAL A 82 0.66 3.69 5.69
CA VAL A 82 0.93 2.24 5.80
C VAL A 82 0.65 1.73 7.21
N ALA A 83 0.93 2.52 8.25
CA ALA A 83 0.53 2.23 9.62
C ALA A 83 -1.00 2.12 9.74
N CYS A 84 -1.76 2.94 9.01
CA CYS A 84 -3.22 2.76 8.90
C CYS A 84 -3.58 1.40 8.29
N MET A 85 -2.85 0.88 7.31
CA MET A 85 -3.12 -0.45 6.74
C MET A 85 -2.84 -1.59 7.74
N TRP A 86 -1.78 -1.46 8.53
CA TRP A 86 -1.51 -2.35 9.67
C TRP A 86 -2.65 -2.33 10.69
N LEU A 87 -3.06 -1.14 11.13
CA LEU A 87 -4.15 -0.95 12.09
C LEU A 87 -5.48 -1.47 11.55
N PHE A 88 -5.79 -1.19 10.27
CA PHE A 88 -6.99 -1.69 9.61
C PHE A 88 -7.02 -3.22 9.61
N THR A 89 -5.92 -3.86 9.23
CA THR A 89 -5.83 -5.32 9.16
C THR A 89 -6.01 -5.94 10.54
N ALA A 90 -5.34 -5.40 11.56
CA ALA A 90 -5.49 -5.84 12.95
C ALA A 90 -6.93 -5.66 13.46
N HIS A 91 -7.50 -4.49 13.24
CA HIS A 91 -8.82 -4.11 13.76
C HIS A 91 -9.96 -4.89 13.09
N VAL A 92 -9.91 -5.06 11.77
CA VAL A 92 -10.99 -5.74 11.02
C VAL A 92 -10.92 -7.25 11.14
N PHE A 93 -9.73 -7.85 11.01
CA PHE A 93 -9.61 -9.31 10.96
C PHE A 93 -9.30 -9.95 12.31
N ARG A 94 -8.72 -9.19 13.26
CA ARG A 94 -8.18 -9.70 14.53
C ARG A 94 -8.44 -8.79 15.75
N PRO A 95 -9.64 -8.22 15.95
CA PRO A 95 -9.89 -7.19 16.97
C PRO A 95 -9.60 -7.61 18.42
N ARG A 96 -9.61 -8.92 18.72
CA ARG A 96 -9.45 -9.45 20.08
C ARG A 96 -8.21 -10.31 20.26
N VAL A 97 -7.33 -10.35 19.27
CA VAL A 97 -6.21 -11.29 19.25
C VAL A 97 -4.91 -10.55 19.58
N GLY A 98 -4.32 -10.84 20.74
CA GLY A 98 -3.15 -10.11 21.25
C GLY A 98 -1.94 -10.12 20.31
N TRP A 99 -1.62 -11.28 19.70
CA TRP A 99 -0.48 -11.38 18.78
C TRP A 99 -0.63 -10.48 17.55
N ALA A 100 -1.85 -10.22 17.09
CA ALA A 100 -2.10 -9.37 15.92
C ALA A 100 -1.79 -7.90 16.22
N HIS A 101 -2.07 -7.45 17.45
CA HIS A 101 -1.72 -6.11 17.90
C HIS A 101 -0.20 -5.97 18.11
N ALA A 102 0.45 -7.01 18.65
CA ALA A 102 1.90 -7.05 18.75
C ALA A 102 2.57 -7.01 17.36
N LEU A 103 2.05 -7.77 16.40
CA LEU A 103 2.53 -7.76 15.01
C LEU A 103 2.32 -6.37 14.38
N CYS A 104 1.15 -5.77 14.53
CA CYS A 104 0.86 -4.41 14.07
C CYS A 104 1.84 -3.38 14.68
N ALA A 105 2.03 -3.41 16.01
CA ALA A 105 2.95 -2.52 16.70
C ALA A 105 4.39 -2.71 16.21
N SER A 106 4.82 -3.95 16.00
CA SER A 106 6.15 -4.26 15.47
C SER A 106 6.33 -3.72 14.05
N GLY A 107 5.33 -3.86 13.17
CA GLY A 107 5.36 -3.33 11.81
C GLY A 107 5.46 -1.80 11.79
N ILE A 108 4.69 -1.13 12.65
CA ILE A 108 4.78 0.33 12.83
C ILE A 108 6.15 0.74 13.39
N GLY A 109 6.68 -0.01 14.36
CA GLY A 109 8.02 0.21 14.91
C GLY A 109 9.10 0.12 13.82
N VAL A 110 9.05 -0.88 12.94
CA VAL A 110 9.97 -1.03 11.80
C VAL A 110 9.92 0.20 10.88
N LEU A 111 8.72 0.71 10.57
CA LEU A 111 8.55 1.92 9.75
C LEU A 111 9.22 3.14 10.42
N LEU A 112 8.90 3.40 11.69
CA LEU A 112 9.44 4.54 12.44
C LEU A 112 10.97 4.46 12.59
N THR A 113 11.51 3.27 12.88
CA THR A 113 12.95 3.04 12.95
C THR A 113 13.62 3.26 11.60
N SER A 114 13.01 2.80 10.50
CA SER A 114 13.50 3.07 9.14
C SER A 114 13.49 4.56 8.81
N PHE A 115 12.45 5.30 9.21
CA PHE A 115 12.37 6.75 9.03
C PHE A 115 13.48 7.48 9.79
N ALA A 116 13.61 7.22 11.09
CA ALA A 116 14.61 7.84 11.93
C ALA A 116 16.04 7.53 11.45
N GLY A 117 16.29 6.26 11.09
CA GLY A 117 17.59 5.84 10.55
C GLY A 117 17.92 6.49 9.21
N SER A 118 16.96 6.57 8.29
CA SER A 118 17.14 7.26 6.99
C SER A 118 17.40 8.76 7.19
N GLY A 119 16.68 9.40 8.11
CA GLY A 119 16.83 10.82 8.41
C GLY A 119 18.20 11.12 9.03
N LEU A 120 18.63 10.32 10.01
CA LEU A 120 19.95 10.45 10.63
C LEU A 120 21.07 10.22 9.59
N ALA A 121 20.92 9.23 8.72
CA ALA A 121 21.88 8.96 7.66
C ALA A 121 22.00 10.14 6.68
N LEU A 122 20.87 10.75 6.27
CA LEU A 122 20.87 11.93 5.40
C LEU A 122 21.45 13.17 6.08
N LEU A 123 21.19 13.38 7.38
CA LEU A 123 21.70 14.54 8.12
C LEU A 123 23.20 14.47 8.42
N THR A 124 23.78 13.27 8.46
CA THR A 124 25.20 13.07 8.79
C THR A 124 26.07 12.74 7.59
N ALA A 125 25.48 12.46 6.43
CA ALA A 125 26.22 12.16 5.21
C ALA A 125 26.83 13.42 4.56
N PRO A 126 27.97 13.29 3.85
CA PRO A 126 28.50 14.36 3.01
C PRO A 126 27.49 14.84 1.95
N PRO A 127 27.44 16.14 1.61
CA PRO A 127 26.50 16.68 0.62
C PRO A 127 26.58 16.01 -0.75
N GLU A 128 27.78 15.56 -1.15
CA GLU A 128 28.07 14.92 -2.45
C GLU A 128 27.72 13.42 -2.45
N ALA A 129 27.42 12.84 -1.29
CA ALA A 129 27.11 11.42 -1.20
C ALA A 129 25.83 11.09 -1.97
N SER A 130 25.80 9.92 -2.62
CA SER A 130 24.59 9.43 -3.26
C SER A 130 23.51 9.15 -2.21
N THR A 131 22.35 9.78 -2.37
CA THR A 131 21.20 9.56 -1.47
C THR A 131 20.82 8.09 -1.40
N HIS A 132 20.82 7.41 -2.55
CA HIS A 132 20.54 5.98 -2.65
C HIS A 132 21.51 5.15 -1.81
N ALA A 133 22.82 5.43 -1.88
CA ALA A 133 23.81 4.68 -1.11
C ALA A 133 23.65 4.90 0.40
N VAL A 134 23.42 6.15 0.82
CA VAL A 134 23.28 6.55 2.22
C VAL A 134 22.05 5.92 2.89
N THR A 135 20.91 5.88 2.20
CA THR A 135 19.65 5.41 2.80
C THR A 135 19.34 3.95 2.52
N ARG A 136 20.12 3.26 1.66
CA ARG A 136 19.83 1.89 1.18
C ARG A 136 19.46 0.90 2.28
N ALA A 137 20.28 0.79 3.33
CA ALA A 137 20.06 -0.18 4.41
C ALA A 137 18.76 0.11 5.16
N TRP A 138 18.51 1.38 5.47
CA TRP A 138 17.29 1.82 6.15
C TRP A 138 16.06 1.71 5.27
N MET A 139 16.18 1.93 3.97
CA MET A 139 15.10 1.69 3.00
C MET A 139 14.76 0.20 2.91
N LEU A 140 15.75 -0.70 2.81
CA LEU A 140 15.53 -2.15 2.82
C LEU A 140 14.84 -2.59 4.12
N PHE A 141 15.28 -2.06 5.26
CA PHE A 141 14.65 -2.33 6.54
C PHE A 141 13.20 -1.83 6.58
N GLY A 142 12.94 -0.63 6.09
CA GLY A 142 11.59 -0.08 5.96
C GLY A 142 10.69 -0.95 5.08
N MET A 143 11.21 -1.46 3.96
CA MET A 143 10.46 -2.33 3.04
C MET A 143 9.93 -3.60 3.70
N ILE A 144 10.53 -4.07 4.81
CA ILE A 144 9.96 -5.16 5.62
C ILE A 144 8.61 -4.73 6.22
N GLY A 145 8.53 -3.51 6.75
CA GLY A 145 7.29 -2.94 7.28
C GLY A 145 6.22 -2.72 6.21
N TYR A 146 6.61 -2.23 5.02
CA TYR A 146 5.70 -2.06 3.88
C TYR A 146 5.19 -3.40 3.36
N ALA A 147 6.10 -4.29 2.93
CA ALA A 147 5.75 -5.57 2.34
C ALA A 147 5.02 -6.47 3.34
N GLY A 148 5.46 -6.48 4.60
CA GLY A 148 4.85 -7.27 5.68
C GLY A 148 3.41 -6.86 5.97
N GLY A 149 3.10 -5.56 5.99
CA GLY A 149 1.76 -5.08 6.24
C GLY A 149 0.79 -5.52 5.14
N PHE A 150 1.15 -5.24 3.88
CA PHE A 150 0.33 -5.66 2.73
C PHE A 150 0.25 -7.18 2.57
N PHE A 151 1.31 -7.91 2.93
CA PHE A 151 1.31 -9.36 2.87
C PHE A 151 0.35 -9.94 3.91
N TRP A 152 0.36 -9.38 5.13
CA TRP A 152 -0.59 -9.78 6.16
C TRP A 152 -2.04 -9.47 5.73
N THR A 153 -2.29 -8.30 5.15
CA THR A 153 -3.58 -7.95 4.54
C THR A 153 -4.01 -8.98 3.49
N ALA A 154 -3.08 -9.39 2.61
CA ALA A 154 -3.33 -10.40 1.58
C ALA A 154 -3.76 -11.75 2.19
N VAL A 155 -3.01 -12.23 3.18
CA VAL A 155 -3.28 -13.50 3.88
C VAL A 155 -4.64 -13.47 4.57
N GLU A 156 -4.97 -12.40 5.31
CA GLU A 156 -6.26 -12.30 5.99
C GLU A 156 -7.42 -12.17 4.99
N GLY A 157 -7.27 -11.39 3.92
CA GLY A 157 -8.25 -11.29 2.84
C GLY A 157 -8.55 -12.65 2.20
N MET A 158 -7.50 -13.40 1.82
CA MET A 158 -7.63 -14.74 1.23
C MET A 158 -8.23 -15.76 2.21
N ARG A 159 -7.87 -15.68 3.50
CA ARG A 159 -8.45 -16.53 4.55
C ARG A 159 -9.96 -16.26 4.69
N GLN A 160 -10.37 -14.98 4.77
CA GLN A 160 -11.79 -14.64 4.88
C GLN A 160 -12.57 -15.00 3.62
N TYR A 161 -11.97 -14.87 2.44
CA TYR A 161 -12.58 -15.34 1.20
C TYR A 161 -12.90 -16.83 1.26
N ARG A 162 -11.93 -17.68 1.65
CA ARG A 162 -12.15 -19.13 1.81
C ARG A 162 -13.25 -19.46 2.82
N MET A 163 -13.32 -18.71 3.92
CA MET A 163 -14.39 -18.87 4.91
C MET A 163 -15.75 -18.45 4.36
N ALA A 164 -15.79 -17.35 3.62
CA ALA A 164 -17.01 -16.84 3.00
C ALA A 164 -17.54 -17.80 1.91
N LEU A 165 -16.67 -18.44 1.14
CA LEU A 165 -17.05 -19.49 0.18
C LEU A 165 -17.71 -20.69 0.86
N ARG A 166 -17.17 -21.15 2.01
CA ARG A 166 -17.80 -22.23 2.78
C ARG A 166 -19.18 -21.83 3.30
N ARG A 167 -19.37 -20.57 3.71
CA ARG A 167 -20.68 -20.04 4.13
C ARG A 167 -21.64 -19.88 2.95
N LEU A 168 -21.13 -19.47 1.79
CA LEU A 168 -21.89 -19.33 0.56
C LEU A 168 -22.47 -20.69 0.12
N ALA A 169 -21.67 -21.76 0.21
CA ALA A 169 -22.13 -23.12 -0.08
C ALA A 169 -23.28 -23.60 0.82
N LEU A 170 -23.45 -22.97 1.99
CA LEU A 170 -24.54 -23.25 2.94
C LEU A 170 -25.71 -22.25 2.81
N GLY A 171 -25.64 -21.30 1.86
CA GLY A 171 -26.63 -20.22 1.72
C GLY A 171 -26.56 -19.14 2.82
N LEU A 172 -25.44 -19.06 3.57
CA LEU A 172 -25.27 -18.17 4.73
C LEU A 172 -24.49 -16.88 4.42
N ALA A 173 -24.06 -16.67 3.18
CA ALA A 173 -23.26 -15.49 2.81
C ALA A 173 -23.66 -14.95 1.44
N ASP A 174 -23.51 -13.64 1.25
CA ASP A 174 -23.66 -12.97 -0.04
C ASP A 174 -22.38 -13.20 -0.90
N PRO A 175 -22.50 -13.69 -2.14
CA PRO A 175 -21.34 -13.89 -3.03
C PRO A 175 -20.56 -12.60 -3.31
N VAL A 176 -21.21 -11.43 -3.31
CA VAL A 176 -20.55 -10.13 -3.49
C VAL A 176 -19.61 -9.82 -2.33
N VAL A 177 -20.01 -10.16 -1.09
CA VAL A 177 -19.17 -9.96 0.10
C VAL A 177 -17.97 -10.92 0.07
N ALA A 178 -18.19 -12.18 -0.28
CA ALA A 178 -17.10 -13.14 -0.46
C ALA A 178 -16.09 -12.63 -1.50
N ASN A 179 -16.57 -12.19 -2.66
CA ASN A 179 -15.73 -11.65 -3.72
C ASN A 179 -14.95 -10.38 -3.31
N ARG A 180 -15.52 -9.51 -2.46
CA ARG A 180 -14.79 -8.35 -1.91
C ARG A 180 -13.59 -8.76 -1.06
N PHE A 181 -13.71 -9.83 -0.26
CA PHE A 181 -12.55 -10.36 0.48
C PHE A 181 -11.45 -10.88 -0.45
N PHE A 182 -11.83 -11.52 -1.56
CA PHE A 182 -10.87 -11.95 -2.58
C PHE A 182 -10.16 -10.77 -3.23
N LEU A 183 -10.90 -9.76 -3.71
CA LEU A 183 -10.33 -8.57 -4.33
C LEU A 183 -9.41 -7.80 -3.36
N TRP A 184 -9.79 -7.72 -2.09
CA TRP A 184 -8.96 -7.10 -1.06
C TRP A 184 -7.67 -7.89 -0.79
N GLY A 185 -7.78 -9.23 -0.74
CA GLY A 185 -6.60 -10.10 -0.64
C GLY A 185 -5.67 -9.94 -1.84
N LEU A 186 -6.22 -9.83 -3.05
CA LEU A 186 -5.47 -9.65 -4.29
C LEU A 186 -4.81 -8.26 -4.37
N PHE A 187 -5.49 -7.22 -3.88
CA PHE A 187 -4.89 -5.89 -3.69
C PHE A 187 -3.66 -5.96 -2.77
N GLY A 188 -3.79 -6.62 -1.61
CA GLY A 188 -2.67 -6.83 -0.69
C GLY A 188 -1.49 -7.54 -1.38
N LEU A 189 -1.78 -8.58 -2.18
CA LEU A 189 -0.76 -9.32 -2.92
C LEU A 189 -0.03 -8.43 -3.95
N PHE A 190 -0.76 -7.63 -4.73
CA PHE A 190 -0.16 -6.69 -5.67
C PHE A 190 0.70 -5.65 -4.95
N ALA A 191 0.21 -5.09 -3.83
CA ALA A 191 0.96 -4.12 -3.03
C ALA A 191 2.25 -4.74 -2.44
N THR A 192 2.20 -5.99 -1.96
CA THR A 192 3.41 -6.72 -1.54
C THR A 192 4.37 -6.91 -2.72
N ALA A 193 3.88 -7.33 -3.88
CA ALA A 193 4.71 -7.56 -5.06
C ALA A 193 5.39 -6.27 -5.56
N ILE A 194 4.72 -5.11 -5.49
CA ILE A 194 5.32 -3.80 -5.78
C ILE A 194 6.52 -3.54 -4.86
N ASN A 195 6.38 -3.81 -3.56
CA ASN A 195 7.47 -3.63 -2.60
C ASN A 195 8.62 -4.63 -2.83
N LEU A 196 8.32 -5.87 -3.20
CA LEU A 196 9.35 -6.85 -3.57
C LEU A 196 10.10 -6.45 -4.84
N ALA A 197 9.41 -5.92 -5.85
CA ALA A 197 10.05 -5.37 -7.05
C ALA A 197 10.99 -4.20 -6.70
N SER A 198 10.58 -3.30 -5.80
CA SER A 198 11.43 -2.23 -5.28
C SER A 198 12.67 -2.77 -4.56
N VAL A 199 12.51 -3.80 -3.72
CA VAL A 199 13.63 -4.46 -3.02
C VAL A 199 14.61 -5.08 -4.00
N VAL A 200 14.13 -5.77 -5.04
CA VAL A 200 14.98 -6.34 -6.09
C VAL A 200 15.77 -5.24 -6.79
N GLY A 201 15.12 -4.13 -7.18
CA GLY A 201 15.80 -2.98 -7.77
C GLY A 201 16.90 -2.43 -6.86
N LEU A 202 16.59 -2.26 -5.58
CA LEU A 202 17.52 -1.74 -4.57
C LEU A 202 18.69 -2.70 -4.28
N VAL A 203 18.46 -4.02 -4.29
CA VAL A 203 19.50 -5.05 -4.12
C VAL A 203 20.44 -5.09 -5.33
N LEU A 204 19.89 -4.96 -6.53
CA LEU A 204 20.66 -4.92 -7.78
C LEU A 204 21.35 -3.57 -8.03
N GLY A 205 21.12 -2.56 -7.17
CA GLY A 205 21.67 -1.21 -7.34
C GLY A 205 21.11 -0.48 -8.57
N LEU A 206 19.93 -0.89 -9.03
CA LEU A 206 19.25 -0.24 -10.14
C LEU A 206 18.72 1.13 -9.71
N PRO A 207 18.84 2.18 -10.53
CA PRO A 207 18.18 3.44 -10.24
C PRO A 207 16.67 3.26 -10.04
N SER A 208 16.07 4.02 -9.12
CA SER A 208 14.61 3.95 -8.85
C SER A 208 13.75 4.26 -10.08
N TYR A 209 14.31 4.99 -11.05
CA TYR A 209 13.69 5.33 -12.33
C TYR A 209 14.06 4.36 -13.46
N SER A 210 14.77 3.26 -13.17
CA SER A 210 15.11 2.28 -14.18
C SER A 210 13.85 1.60 -14.72
N LEU A 211 13.85 1.29 -16.02
CA LEU A 211 12.71 0.63 -16.64
C LEU A 211 12.43 -0.75 -16.02
N LEU A 212 13.47 -1.46 -15.58
CA LEU A 212 13.37 -2.77 -14.94
C LEU A 212 12.65 -2.70 -13.59
N THR A 213 12.76 -1.59 -12.86
CA THR A 213 12.02 -1.36 -11.61
C THR A 213 10.62 -0.81 -11.89
N LEU A 214 10.53 0.18 -12.78
CA LEU A 214 9.28 0.90 -13.04
C LEU A 214 8.22 0.06 -13.75
N LEU A 215 8.61 -0.82 -14.67
CA LEU A 215 7.65 -1.61 -15.45
C LEU A 215 6.89 -2.61 -14.56
N PRO A 216 7.53 -3.47 -13.74
CA PRO A 216 6.83 -4.33 -12.80
C PRO A 216 6.01 -3.55 -11.77
N MET A 217 6.56 -2.46 -11.21
CA MET A 217 5.81 -1.65 -10.24
C MET A 217 4.57 -1.02 -10.86
N GLY A 218 4.67 -0.50 -12.10
CA GLY A 218 3.55 0.10 -12.82
C GLY A 218 2.46 -0.92 -13.16
N THR A 219 2.83 -2.10 -13.69
CA THR A 219 1.84 -3.13 -14.05
C THR A 219 1.14 -3.70 -12.81
N LEU A 220 1.88 -3.98 -11.74
CA LEU A 220 1.32 -4.41 -10.47
C LEU A 220 0.47 -3.31 -9.82
N GLY A 221 0.88 -2.05 -9.92
CA GLY A 221 0.12 -0.89 -9.47
C GLY A 221 -1.21 -0.73 -10.20
N ALA A 222 -1.20 -0.88 -11.52
CA ALA A 222 -2.42 -0.87 -12.33
C ALA A 222 -3.35 -2.04 -11.97
N GLY A 223 -2.81 -3.25 -11.78
CA GLY A 223 -3.57 -4.41 -11.29
C GLY A 223 -4.19 -4.17 -9.92
N GLY A 224 -3.40 -3.65 -8.97
CA GLY A 224 -3.84 -3.24 -7.63
C GLY A 224 -4.94 -2.20 -7.67
N ALA A 225 -4.79 -1.16 -8.49
CA ALA A 225 -5.79 -0.13 -8.70
C ALA A 225 -7.09 -0.71 -9.26
N PHE A 226 -7.01 -1.57 -10.27
CA PHE A 226 -8.18 -2.21 -10.87
C PHE A 226 -8.97 -3.06 -9.86
N VAL A 227 -8.31 -3.93 -9.10
CA VAL A 227 -8.99 -4.76 -8.10
C VAL A 227 -9.57 -3.94 -6.94
N MET A 228 -8.87 -2.88 -6.54
CA MET A 228 -9.34 -1.95 -5.52
C MET A 228 -10.57 -1.17 -6.02
N TYR A 229 -10.56 -0.71 -7.27
CA TYR A 229 -11.72 -0.09 -7.91
C TYR A 229 -12.92 -1.03 -7.91
N LEU A 230 -12.75 -2.28 -8.35
CA LEU A 230 -13.84 -3.28 -8.34
C LEU A 230 -14.34 -3.58 -6.91
N ALA A 231 -13.49 -3.54 -5.90
CA ALA A 231 -13.90 -3.80 -4.52
C ALA A 231 -14.82 -2.71 -3.96
N PHE A 232 -14.54 -1.43 -4.26
CA PHE A 232 -15.21 -0.27 -3.66
C PHE A 232 -16.22 0.45 -4.57
N PHE A 233 -16.06 0.27 -5.89
CA PHE A 233 -16.91 0.80 -6.95
C PHE A 233 -17.28 -0.30 -7.97
N PRO A 234 -17.85 -1.44 -7.53
CA PRO A 234 -18.19 -2.50 -8.45
C PRO A 234 -19.26 -2.03 -9.45
N PRO A 235 -18.99 -2.05 -10.77
CA PRO A 235 -20.00 -1.70 -11.76
C PRO A 235 -21.13 -2.76 -11.80
N ALA A 236 -22.32 -2.37 -12.27
CA ALA A 236 -23.50 -3.24 -12.25
C ALA A 236 -23.30 -4.57 -13.01
N TRP A 237 -22.61 -4.53 -14.15
CA TRP A 237 -22.29 -5.73 -14.93
C TRP A 237 -21.42 -6.71 -14.14
N TYR A 238 -20.48 -6.19 -13.34
CA TYR A 238 -19.59 -7.02 -12.52
C TYR A 238 -20.36 -7.67 -11.38
N LEU A 239 -21.27 -6.94 -10.73
CA LEU A 239 -22.16 -7.51 -9.72
C LEU A 239 -23.09 -8.58 -10.30
N GLY A 240 -23.60 -8.37 -11.52
CA GLY A 240 -24.39 -9.36 -12.23
C GLY A 240 -23.60 -10.65 -12.48
N TRP A 241 -22.36 -10.51 -12.96
CA TRP A 241 -21.47 -11.65 -13.17
C TRP A 241 -21.14 -12.41 -11.87
N VAL A 242 -20.77 -11.71 -10.79
CA VAL A 242 -20.44 -12.35 -9.50
C VAL A 242 -21.65 -13.11 -8.93
N ARG A 243 -22.85 -12.55 -9.05
CA ARG A 243 -24.09 -13.22 -8.59
C ARG A 243 -24.43 -14.42 -9.47
N GLY A 244 -24.32 -14.29 -10.80
CA GLY A 244 -24.57 -15.39 -11.74
C GLY A 244 -23.63 -16.58 -11.52
N ALA A 245 -22.35 -16.31 -11.28
CA ALA A 245 -21.35 -17.36 -11.02
C ALA A 245 -21.59 -18.14 -9.72
N ALA A 246 -22.38 -17.61 -8.77
CA ALA A 246 -22.72 -18.32 -7.53
C ALA A 246 -23.92 -19.28 -7.68
N HIS A 247 -24.63 -19.21 -8.80
CA HIS A 247 -25.80 -20.05 -9.10
C HIS A 247 -25.52 -21.12 -10.16
N ALA A 248 -24.36 -21.07 -10.81
CA ALA A 248 -23.88 -22.05 -11.78
C ALA A 248 -23.14 -23.19 -11.07
#